data_AF-A0A0L7QYN4-F1
#
_entry.id   AF-A0A0L7QYN4-F1
#
_cell.length_a   1.000
_cell.length_b   1.000
_cell.length_c   1.000
_cell.angle_alpha   90.00
_cell.angle_beta   90.00
_cell.angle_gamma   90.00
#
_symmetry.space_group_name_H-M   'P 1'
#
loop_
_entity.id
_entity.type
_entity.pdbx_description
1 polymer ?
#
loop_
_entity_poly.entity_id
_entity_poly.type
_entity_poly.pdbx_seq_one_letter_code
_entity_poly.pdbx_strand_id
1 'polypeptide(L)'
;MGRFKKTFTGEFESQLVCYMKDQDAKFMPLSKTEFLKLAYDLAEHLKLPHQFNKQKKTAGKQFYYEFMARHPELPLRAPKSTSLQRALGFTCDICRRA
;
A
#
# COMPACT_ATOMS: atom_id res chain seq x y z
N MET A 1 -22.13 -3.27 8.84
CA MET A 1 -20.73 -3.32 8.35
C MET A 1 -19.98 -4.35 9.17
N GLY A 2 -19.76 -5.56 8.63
CA GLY A 2 -19.13 -6.66 9.36
C GLY A 2 -17.66 -6.37 9.64
N ARG A 3 -17.28 -6.46 10.92
CA ARG A 3 -15.90 -6.26 11.40
C ARG A 3 -15.03 -7.39 10.87
N PHE A 4 -14.16 -7.11 9.89
CA PHE A 4 -13.20 -8.12 9.45
C PHE A 4 -12.31 -8.49 10.64
N LYS A 5 -12.19 -9.80 10.88
CA LYS A 5 -11.34 -10.34 11.94
C LYS A 5 -9.90 -10.00 11.60
N LYS A 6 -9.15 -9.38 12.53
CA LYS A 6 -7.71 -9.13 12.35
C LYS A 6 -7.02 -10.48 12.09
N THR A 7 -6.56 -10.71 10.86
CA THR A 7 -5.82 -11.93 10.51
C THR A 7 -4.42 -11.92 11.11
N PHE A 8 -3.82 -10.74 11.25
CA PHE A 8 -2.48 -10.56 11.82
C PHE A 8 -2.55 -9.99 13.23
N THR A 9 -1.74 -10.55 14.13
CA THR A 9 -1.44 -9.99 15.45
C THR A 9 -0.67 -8.66 15.29
N GLY A 10 -0.70 -7.80 16.31
CA GLY A 10 -0.06 -6.48 16.26
C GLY A 10 1.43 -6.51 15.90
N GLU A 11 2.16 -7.55 16.32
CA GLU A 11 3.58 -7.72 16.01
C GLU A 11 3.82 -7.92 14.50
N PHE A 12 3.07 -8.83 13.86
CA PHE A 12 3.19 -9.08 12.42
C PHE A 12 2.74 -7.88 11.60
N GLU A 13 1.71 -7.17 12.08
CA GLU A 13 1.27 -5.92 11.46
C GLU A 13 2.41 -4.87 11.50
N SER A 14 3.10 -4.72 12.63
CA SER A 14 4.25 -3.82 12.75
C SER A 14 5.42 -4.22 11.86
N GLN A 15 5.70 -5.53 11.72
CA GLN A 15 6.76 -6.01 10.81
C GLN A 15 6.44 -5.69 9.35
N LEU A 16 5.18 -5.89 8.92
CA LEU A 16 4.72 -5.52 7.59
C LEU A 16 4.87 -4.01 7.32
N VAL A 17 4.49 -3.17 8.29
CA VAL A 17 4.67 -1.72 8.19
C VAL A 17 6.15 -1.35 8.06
N CYS A 18 7.01 -1.94 8.90
CA CYS A 18 8.45 -1.73 8.85
C CYS A 18 9.05 -2.14 7.49
N TYR A 19 8.65 -3.30 6.98
CA TYR A 19 9.08 -3.78 5.66
C TYR A 19 8.63 -2.84 4.54
N MET A 20 7.39 -2.35 4.57
CA MET A 20 6.93 -1.38 3.58
C MET A 20 7.72 -0.06 3.62
N LYS A 21 8.09 0.42 4.80
CA LYS A 21 8.94 1.62 4.95
C LYS A 21 10.35 1.40 4.40
N ASP A 22 10.94 0.24 4.66
CA ASP A 22 12.25 -0.13 4.12
C ASP A 22 12.23 -0.23 2.59
N GLN A 23 11.16 -0.81 2.02
CA GLN A 23 10.98 -0.88 0.56
C GLN A 23 10.82 0.51 -0.08
N ASP A 24 10.09 1.43 0.56
CA ASP A 24 9.99 2.82 0.09
C ASP A 24 11.35 3.55 0.18
N ALA A 25 12.12 3.34 1.26
CA ALA A 25 13.47 3.88 1.43
C ALA A 25 14.45 3.34 0.37
N LYS A 26 14.25 2.10 -0.10
CA LYS A 26 15.03 1.47 -1.18
C LYS A 26 14.54 1.85 -2.59
N PHE A 27 13.58 2.77 -2.71
CA PHE A 27 12.94 3.15 -3.97
C PHE A 27 12.31 1.97 -4.74
N MET A 28 12.01 0.85 -4.06
CA MET A 28 11.34 -0.32 -4.61
C MET A 28 9.98 -0.50 -3.94
N PRO A 29 9.00 0.37 -4.22
CA PRO A 29 7.70 0.29 -3.58
C PRO A 29 6.99 -1.02 -3.94
N LEU A 30 6.46 -1.69 -2.92
CA LEU A 30 5.59 -2.85 -3.11
C LEU A 30 4.32 -2.43 -3.82
N SER A 31 4.07 -3.04 -4.97
CA SER A 31 2.76 -2.94 -5.63
C SER A 31 1.67 -3.57 -4.75
N LYS A 32 0.44 -3.07 -4.87
CA LYS A 32 -0.71 -3.61 -4.14
C LYS A 32 -0.85 -5.14 -4.30
N THR A 33 -0.62 -5.65 -5.50
CA THR A 33 -0.67 -7.09 -5.79
C THR A 33 0.41 -7.86 -5.03
N GLU A 34 1.63 -7.34 -4.99
CA GLU A 34 2.76 -7.94 -4.29
C GLU A 34 2.54 -7.93 -2.78
N PHE A 35 2.05 -6.82 -2.23
CA PHE A 35 1.65 -6.75 -0.82
C PHE A 35 0.58 -7.79 -0.47
N LEU A 36 -0.43 -7.96 -1.32
CA LEU A 36 -1.50 -8.94 -1.10
C LEU A 36 -0.99 -10.39 -1.21
N LYS A 37 -0.02 -10.66 -2.09
CA LYS A 37 0.67 -11.97 -2.17
C LYS A 37 1.52 -12.21 -0.92
N LEU A 38 2.32 -11.21 -0.52
CA LEU A 38 3.15 -11.27 0.68
C LEU A 38 2.31 -11.54 1.92
N ALA A 39 1.19 -10.84 2.10
CA ALA A 39 0.29 -11.09 3.22
C ALA A 39 -0.29 -12.53 3.20
N TYR A 40 -0.63 -13.06 2.02
CA TYR A 40 -1.09 -14.45 1.91
C TYR A 40 0.01 -15.43 2.34
N ASP A 41 1.21 -15.25 1.79
CA ASP A 41 2.37 -16.09 2.05
C ASP A 41 2.71 -16.09 3.55
N LEU A 42 2.79 -14.90 4.16
CA LEU A 42 3.06 -14.73 5.58
C LEU A 42 1.99 -15.43 6.45
N ALA A 43 0.71 -15.37 6.06
CA ALA A 43 -0.36 -16.05 6.79
C ALA A 43 -0.29 -17.57 6.67
N GLU A 44 0.09 -18.11 5.51
CA GLU A 44 0.29 -19.56 5.32
C GLU A 44 1.55 -20.06 6.04
N HIS A 45 2.64 -19.28 6.01
CA HIS A 45 3.88 -19.56 6.74
C HIS A 45 3.64 -19.63 8.26
N LEU A 46 2.84 -18.68 8.79
CA LEU A 46 2.44 -18.67 10.19
C LEU A 46 1.29 -19.65 10.50
N LYS A 47 0.75 -20.33 9.48
CA LYS A 47 -0.41 -21.23 9.57
C LYS A 47 -1.61 -20.59 10.29
N LEU A 48 -1.80 -19.30 10.07
CA LEU A 48 -2.89 -18.54 10.69
C LEU A 48 -4.22 -18.86 10.00
N PRO A 49 -5.32 -19.02 10.76
CA PRO A 49 -6.64 -19.21 10.17
C PRO A 49 -7.07 -17.94 9.43
N HIS A 50 -6.97 -17.96 8.10
CA HIS A 50 -7.28 -16.82 7.24
C HIS A 50 -8.40 -17.10 6.24
N GLN A 51 -9.14 -16.06 5.87
CA GLN A 51 -10.18 -16.10 4.84
C GLN A 51 -9.64 -15.69 3.45
N PHE A 52 -8.32 -15.69 3.28
CA PHE A 52 -7.71 -15.32 2.00
C PHE A 52 -8.00 -16.34 0.90
N ASN A 53 -7.91 -15.87 -0.34
CA ASN A 53 -8.22 -16.70 -1.49
C ASN A 53 -7.07 -17.66 -1.78
N LYS A 54 -7.27 -18.95 -1.45
CA LYS A 54 -6.28 -20.01 -1.67
C LYS A 54 -6.04 -20.33 -3.15
N GLN A 55 -7.05 -20.16 -4.01
CA GLN A 55 -6.88 -20.38 -5.45
C GLN A 55 -5.97 -19.32 -6.08
N LYS A 56 -6.18 -18.05 -5.71
CA LYS A 56 -5.40 -16.93 -6.21
C LYS A 56 -4.13 -16.66 -5.40
N LYS A 57 -3.92 -17.39 -4.30
CA LYS A 57 -2.81 -17.20 -3.33
C LYS A 57 -2.56 -15.73 -2.99
N THR A 58 -3.65 -15.02 -2.69
CA THR A 58 -3.63 -13.57 -2.45
C THR A 58 -4.62 -13.18 -1.37
N ALA A 59 -4.24 -12.17 -0.58
CA ALA A 59 -5.16 -11.51 0.33
C ALA A 59 -6.22 -10.70 -0.44
N GLY A 60 -7.38 -10.48 0.19
CA GLY A 60 -8.48 -9.73 -0.42
C GLY A 60 -8.17 -8.25 -0.56
N LYS A 61 -8.77 -7.58 -1.55
CA LYS A 61 -8.63 -6.11 -1.71
C LYS A 61 -9.08 -5.34 -0.47
N GLN A 62 -10.09 -5.85 0.23
CA GLN A 62 -10.62 -5.26 1.46
C GLN A 62 -9.58 -5.23 2.58
N PHE A 63 -8.79 -6.31 2.72
CA PHE A 63 -7.68 -6.37 3.67
C PHE A 63 -6.68 -5.22 3.45
N TYR A 64 -6.32 -4.95 2.20
CA TYR A 64 -5.43 -3.83 1.88
C TYR A 64 -6.01 -2.48 2.31
N TYR A 65 -7.27 -2.19 1.98
CA TYR A 65 -7.88 -0.91 2.33
C TYR A 65 -8.00 -0.74 3.85
N GLU A 66 -8.39 -1.79 4.57
CA GLU A 66 -8.45 -1.74 6.03
C GLU A 66 -7.07 -1.60 6.67
N PHE A 67 -6.06 -2.26 6.11
CA PHE A 67 -4.66 -2.14 6.56
C PHE A 67 -4.16 -0.71 6.37
N MET A 68 -4.36 -0.12 5.19
CA MET A 68 -3.96 1.27 4.94
C MET A 68 -4.76 2.27 5.78
N ALA A 69 -6.04 1.99 6.07
CA ALA A 69 -6.85 2.82 6.96
C ALA A 69 -6.33 2.80 8.42
N ARG A 70 -5.72 1.70 8.87
CA ARG A 70 -5.07 1.62 10.19
C ARG A 70 -3.71 2.31 10.24
N HIS A 71 -3.01 2.37 9.10
CA HIS A 71 -1.64 2.88 8.98
C HIS A 71 -1.58 4.04 7.99
N PRO A 72 -2.17 5.21 8.31
CA PRO A 72 -2.11 6.39 7.44
C PRO A 72 -0.68 6.96 7.30
N GLU A 73 0.24 6.52 8.17
CA GLU A 73 1.67 6.81 8.12
C GLU A 73 2.41 6.15 6.93
N LEU A 74 1.81 5.11 6.33
CA LEU A 74 2.39 4.48 5.15
C LEU A 74 2.10 5.34 3.91
N PRO A 75 3.10 5.61 3.05
CA PRO A 75 2.88 6.36 1.84
C PRO A 75 1.96 5.56 0.91
N LEU A 76 0.68 5.93 0.88
CA LEU A 76 -0.17 5.69 -0.28
C LEU A 76 0.45 6.46 -1.44
N ARG A 77 1.37 5.83 -2.18
CA ARG A 77 1.53 6.22 -3.58
C ARG A 77 0.29 5.74 -4.34
N ALA A 78 -0.86 6.33 -4.01
CA ALA A 78 -1.77 6.71 -5.07
C ALA A 78 -0.88 7.42 -6.11
N PRO A 79 -0.98 7.10 -7.40
CA PRO A 79 -0.41 8.00 -8.38
C PRO A 79 -1.04 9.35 -8.06
N LYS A 80 -0.28 10.26 -7.45
CA LYS A 80 -0.56 11.68 -7.60
C LYS A 80 -0.61 11.78 -9.10
N SER A 81 -1.80 12.02 -9.64
CA SER A 81 -1.92 12.40 -11.02
C SER A 81 -0.92 13.53 -11.18
N THR A 82 0.22 13.25 -11.80
CA THR A 82 1.12 14.26 -12.32
C THR A 82 0.48 14.85 -13.57
N SER A 83 -0.84 15.08 -13.52
CA SER A 83 -1.52 16.08 -14.33
C SER A 83 -1.57 17.30 -13.42
N LEU A 84 -0.76 18.31 -13.76
CA LEU A 84 -0.87 19.75 -13.45
C LEU A 84 0.47 20.40 -13.08
N GLN A 85 1.34 19.80 -12.25
CA GLN A 85 2.59 20.49 -11.87
C GLN A 85 3.71 20.47 -12.94
N ARG A 86 3.66 19.54 -13.89
CA ARG A 86 4.60 19.50 -15.04
C ARG A 86 4.03 20.19 -16.30
N ALA A 87 2.74 20.54 -16.30
CA ALA A 87 2.11 21.29 -17.38
C ALA A 87 2.37 22.81 -17.29
N LEU A 88 2.75 23.31 -16.11
CA LEU A 88 3.13 24.71 -15.90
C LEU A 88 4.57 25.04 -16.33
N GLY A 89 5.31 24.06 -16.89
CA GLY A 89 6.69 24.22 -17.37
C GLY A 89 6.83 24.44 -18.88
N PHE A 90 5.73 24.56 -19.62
CA PHE A 90 5.73 24.77 -21.07
C PHE A 90 4.76 25.90 -21.47
N THR A 91 5.01 27.11 -20.96
CA THR A 91 4.55 28.33 -21.61
C THR A 91 5.72 29.30 -21.62
N CYS A 92 6.37 29.43 -22.77
CA CYS A 92 7.19 30.59 -23.05
C CYS A 92 6.33 31.86 -22.90
N ASP A 93 6.89 32.81 -22.16
CA ASP A 93 6.82 34.25 -22.37
C ASP A 93 5.46 34.93 -22.54
N ILE A 94 5.15 35.87 -21.62
CA ILE A 94 4.82 37.29 -21.89
C ILE A 94 4.38 37.96 -20.57
N CYS A 95 5.22 38.90 -20.12
CA CYS A 95 4.93 40.14 -19.36
C CYS A 95 4.04 40.12 -18.09
N ARG A 96 4.62 40.52 -16.95
CA ARG A 96 4.41 41.86 -16.32
C ARG A 96 4.77 41.85 -14.83
N ARG A 97 5.91 42.45 -14.47
CA ARG A 97 6.08 43.07 -13.14
C ARG A 97 6.89 44.36 -13.32
N ALA A 98 6.42 45.35 -12.57
CA ALA A 98 6.64 46.79 -12.69
C ALA A 98 8.10 47.23 -12.75
#